data_AF-A0A1Y1HKU7-F1
#
_entry.id   AF-A0A1Y1HKU7-F1
#
_cell.length_a   1.000
_cell.length_b   1.000
_cell.length_c   1.000
_cell.angle_alpha   90.00
_cell.angle_beta   90.00
_cell.angle_gamma   90.00
#
_symmetry.space_group_name_H-M   'P 1'
#
loop_
_entity.id
_entity.type
_entity.pdbx_description
1 polymer ?
#
loop_
_entity_poly.entity_id
_entity_poly.type
_entity_poly.pdbx_seq_one_letter_code
_entity_poly.pdbx_strand_id
1 'polypeptide(L)'
;MAAVSARLLGPESLSCNSRVLSSNTLSKPSLPNNAAFSRSKTRSQVVICRQTQFKENKSLKEPLKAAARVREAVAIFAVAAALAMAAPGAALADTLVAGGAAEVFATTCAGCHYKGGNVVQAGATLFTKDLERNNMNTEEAIYKITYFGKGKMPGYGAECKPRGQCTFGPRLSDSNIHALSDFVLAQAGKGWQ
;
A
#
# COMPACT_ATOMS: atom_id res chain seq x y z
N MET A 1 -6.75 9.26 -26.17
CA MET A 1 -5.28 9.30 -26.35
C MET A 1 -4.81 10.74 -26.20
N ALA A 2 -4.15 11.08 -25.09
CA ALA A 2 -3.19 12.19 -25.01
C ALA A 2 -2.44 12.14 -23.67
N ALA A 3 -1.14 11.84 -23.80
CA ALA A 3 0.03 12.24 -23.00
C ALA A 3 0.00 12.19 -21.46
N VAL A 4 0.83 11.26 -20.97
CA VAL A 4 1.53 11.25 -19.69
C VAL A 4 2.46 12.46 -19.57
N SER A 5 2.53 13.07 -18.39
CA SER A 5 3.72 13.80 -17.94
C SER A 5 3.86 13.71 -16.43
N ALA A 6 4.79 12.87 -16.01
CA ALA A 6 5.31 12.82 -14.65
C ALA A 6 6.32 13.97 -14.44
N ARG A 7 6.23 14.65 -13.30
CA ARG A 7 7.35 15.40 -12.73
C ARG A 7 7.53 14.97 -11.28
N LEU A 8 8.63 14.27 -11.03
CA LEU A 8 9.23 14.09 -9.71
C LEU A 8 10.32 15.15 -9.56
N LEU A 9 10.37 15.81 -8.39
CA LEU A 9 11.52 15.87 -7.49
C LEU A 9 11.43 17.11 -6.58
N GLY A 10 11.34 16.85 -5.28
CA GLY A 10 12.30 17.41 -4.35
C GLY A 10 11.86 18.62 -3.52
N PRO A 11 12.48 18.79 -2.33
CA PRO A 11 11.83 19.28 -1.13
C PRO A 11 12.14 20.76 -0.90
N GLU A 12 11.44 21.39 0.04
CA GLU A 12 12.06 22.07 1.19
C GLU A 12 10.97 22.83 1.96
N SER A 13 10.70 22.29 3.15
CA SER A 13 9.92 22.89 4.21
C SER A 13 10.63 24.13 4.75
N LEU A 14 10.04 25.31 4.58
CA LEU A 14 10.20 26.39 5.54
C LEU A 14 8.82 26.94 5.89
N SER A 15 8.30 26.42 7.00
CA SER A 15 7.18 26.97 7.73
C SER A 15 7.64 28.26 8.41
N CYS A 16 7.37 29.41 7.79
CA CYS A 16 7.42 30.71 8.47
C CYS A 16 6.03 31.04 8.99
N ASN A 17 5.79 30.71 10.25
CA ASN A 17 4.66 31.22 11.00
C ASN A 17 5.02 32.64 11.47
N SER A 18 4.37 33.66 10.93
CA SER A 18 4.40 35.00 11.50
C SER A 18 2.99 35.58 11.52
N ARG A 19 2.67 36.02 12.73
CA ARG A 19 1.34 36.25 13.28
C ARG A 19 0.76 37.56 12.74
N VAL A 20 -0.56 37.54 12.59
CA VAL A 20 -1.46 38.63 12.20
C VAL A 20 -1.21 39.90 13.01
N LEU A 21 -1.10 41.04 12.32
CA LEU A 21 -1.47 42.35 12.84
C LEU A 21 -2.34 43.07 11.79
N SER A 22 -3.48 43.53 12.28
CA SER A 22 -4.59 44.15 11.59
C SER A 22 -4.35 45.64 11.35
N SER A 23 -4.74 46.17 10.18
CA SER A 23 -5.51 47.44 10.06
C SER A 23 -5.71 47.89 8.60
N ASN A 24 -6.97 47.84 8.16
CA ASN A 24 -7.77 48.85 7.43
C ASN A 24 -7.26 49.66 6.22
N THR A 25 -8.14 49.66 5.19
CA THR A 25 -8.46 50.75 4.21
C THR A 25 -7.38 51.09 3.17
N LEU A 26 -7.60 51.43 1.88
CA LEU A 26 -8.74 51.96 1.11
C LEU A 26 -8.41 51.82 -0.41
N SER A 27 -9.43 51.61 -1.26
CA SER A 27 -9.61 52.08 -2.67
C SER A 27 -8.51 51.97 -3.77
N LYS A 28 -8.80 51.16 -4.82
CA LYS A 28 -8.93 51.44 -6.30
C LYS A 28 -8.03 52.51 -7.00
N PRO A 29 -7.92 52.51 -8.36
CA PRO A 29 -7.30 51.57 -9.32
C PRO A 29 -6.30 52.29 -10.28
N SER A 30 -5.89 51.63 -11.37
CA SER A 30 -5.41 52.17 -12.68
C SER A 30 -3.98 51.82 -13.15
N LEU A 31 -3.94 51.21 -14.34
CA LEU A 31 -2.85 51.13 -15.33
C LEU A 31 -2.64 52.53 -15.98
N PRO A 32 -1.74 52.81 -16.97
CA PRO A 32 -0.82 51.93 -17.73
C PRO A 32 0.59 52.53 -18.03
N ASN A 33 1.35 51.80 -18.87
CA ASN A 33 2.28 52.29 -19.91
C ASN A 33 3.73 52.73 -19.57
N ASN A 34 4.64 51.91 -20.14
CA ASN A 34 5.70 52.26 -21.09
C ASN A 34 6.88 53.15 -20.69
N ALA A 35 8.04 52.58 -21.04
CA ALA A 35 9.17 53.20 -21.74
C ALA A 35 10.46 53.47 -20.95
N ALA A 36 11.53 53.35 -21.72
CA ALA A 36 12.85 53.94 -21.56
C ALA A 36 13.88 53.20 -20.68
N PHE A 37 14.54 52.24 -21.34
CA PHE A 37 15.98 52.25 -21.62
C PHE A 37 16.76 53.46 -21.06
N SER A 38 17.67 53.23 -20.11
CA SER A 38 18.99 53.88 -20.15
C SER A 38 20.01 53.14 -19.27
N ARG A 39 21.18 52.94 -19.88
CA ARG A 39 22.40 52.38 -19.29
C ARG A 39 22.99 53.36 -18.26
N SER A 40 23.42 52.88 -17.10
CA SER A 40 24.67 53.32 -16.46
C SER A 40 25.06 52.28 -15.41
N LYS A 41 26.18 51.60 -15.63
CA LYS A 41 27.53 51.92 -15.13
C LYS A 41 27.75 51.28 -13.75
N THR A 42 28.50 50.19 -13.82
CA THR A 42 29.11 49.42 -12.75
C THR A 42 29.75 50.30 -11.68
N ARG A 43 29.44 50.02 -10.42
CA ARG A 43 30.31 50.35 -9.29
C ARG A 43 30.24 49.22 -8.26
N SER A 44 31.29 48.40 -8.26
CA SER A 44 31.56 47.42 -7.21
C SER A 44 31.63 48.14 -5.88
N GLN A 45 30.89 47.65 -4.88
CA GLN A 45 31.19 47.93 -3.48
C GLN A 45 31.60 46.64 -2.80
N VAL A 46 32.85 46.67 -2.34
CA VAL A 46 33.52 45.66 -1.55
C VAL A 46 32.97 45.74 -0.12
N VAL A 47 32.36 44.67 0.38
CA VAL A 47 32.03 44.53 1.80
C VAL A 47 33.11 43.69 2.46
N ILE A 48 33.85 44.34 3.34
CA ILE A 48 34.98 43.80 4.11
C ILE A 48 34.41 43.00 5.29
N CYS A 49 34.60 41.68 5.30
CA CYS A 49 34.32 40.84 6.46
C CYS A 49 35.47 40.92 7.46
N ARG A 50 35.17 41.35 8.69
CA ARG A 50 36.12 41.48 9.79
C ARG A 50 36.30 40.13 10.48
N GLN A 51 37.55 39.66 10.54
CA GLN A 51 37.98 38.45 11.24
C GLN A 51 37.72 38.56 12.74
N THR A 52 37.08 37.54 13.32
CA THR A 52 37.17 37.28 14.77
C THR A 52 38.21 36.20 14.99
N GLN A 53 39.11 36.52 15.93
CA GLN A 53 40.35 35.81 16.21
C GLN A 53 40.10 34.45 16.87
N PHE A 54 40.93 33.52 16.45
CA PHE A 54 41.14 32.17 16.95
C PHE A 54 41.65 32.23 18.41
N LYS A 55 41.00 31.54 19.34
CA LYS A 55 41.58 31.23 20.65
C LYS A 55 42.12 29.81 20.62
N GLU A 56 43.41 29.74 20.39
CA GLU A 56 44.24 28.55 20.47
C GLU A 56 44.27 28.04 21.92
N ASN A 57 43.82 26.80 22.16
CA ASN A 57 44.15 26.07 23.38
C ASN A 57 44.89 24.76 23.04
N LYS A 58 46.22 24.91 23.04
CA LYS A 58 47.25 23.92 23.38
C LYS A 58 46.79 22.46 23.46
N SER A 59 47.09 21.76 22.38
CA SER A 59 48.02 20.63 22.36
C SER A 59 48.03 19.71 23.59
N LEU A 60 47.40 18.55 23.39
CA LEU A 60 48.00 17.22 23.53
C LEU A 60 48.74 16.90 24.83
N LYS A 61 48.18 15.98 25.62
CA LYS A 61 48.79 14.66 25.90
C LYS A 61 47.84 13.77 26.72
N GLU A 62 47.32 12.77 26.00
CA GLU A 62 46.74 11.46 26.39
C GLU A 62 47.32 10.84 27.70
N PRO A 63 46.58 9.98 28.44
CA PRO A 63 46.51 8.57 28.05
C PRO A 63 45.18 7.82 28.35
N LEU A 64 44.66 7.18 27.30
CA LEU A 64 44.62 5.71 27.26
C LEU A 64 43.85 4.97 28.37
N LYS A 65 42.56 5.27 28.60
CA LYS A 65 41.66 4.38 29.39
C LYS A 65 40.22 4.30 28.87
N ALA A 66 39.94 4.70 27.64
CA ALA A 66 38.59 4.64 27.06
C ALA A 66 38.38 3.47 26.08
N ALA A 67 39.37 2.60 25.86
CA ALA A 67 39.27 1.48 24.91
C ALA A 67 38.59 0.22 25.47
N ALA A 68 38.36 0.13 26.79
CA ALA A 68 37.77 -1.06 27.42
C ALA A 68 36.23 -1.07 27.47
N ARG A 69 35.58 0.10 27.44
CA ARG A 69 34.10 0.21 27.52
C ARG A 69 33.39 0.09 26.16
N VAL A 70 34.12 0.29 25.06
CA VAL A 70 33.57 0.19 23.70
C VAL A 70 33.54 -1.28 23.22
N ARG A 71 34.42 -2.14 23.76
CA ARG A 71 34.47 -3.57 23.42
C ARG A 71 33.25 -4.35 23.94
N GLU A 72 32.75 -4.02 25.13
CA GLU A 72 31.53 -4.66 25.68
C GLU A 72 30.26 -4.17 24.98
N ALA A 73 30.17 -2.89 24.62
CA ALA A 73 29.01 -2.34 23.91
C ALA A 73 28.85 -2.91 22.48
N VAL A 74 29.96 -3.12 21.77
CA VAL A 74 29.96 -3.73 20.43
C VAL A 74 29.63 -5.23 20.49
N ALA A 75 30.10 -5.94 21.53
CA ALA A 75 29.77 -7.35 21.73
C ALA A 75 28.28 -7.57 22.08
N ILE A 76 27.67 -6.70 22.89
CA ILE A 76 26.24 -6.78 23.24
C ILE A 76 25.35 -6.50 22.01
N PHE A 77 25.72 -5.55 21.16
CA PHE A 77 24.99 -5.28 19.92
C PHE A 77 25.14 -6.40 18.89
N ALA A 78 26.32 -7.04 18.81
CA ALA A 78 26.58 -8.17 17.93
C ALA A 78 25.83 -9.45 18.37
N VAL A 79 25.70 -9.70 19.67
CA VAL A 79 24.92 -10.85 20.20
C VAL A 79 23.41 -10.64 20.00
N ALA A 80 22.91 -9.41 20.15
CA ALA A 80 21.51 -9.08 19.84
C ALA A 80 21.18 -9.24 18.34
N ALA A 81 22.12 -8.89 17.45
CA ALA A 81 21.97 -9.09 16.01
C ALA A 81 22.04 -10.58 15.61
N ALA A 82 22.86 -11.38 16.29
CA ALA A 82 22.96 -12.82 16.05
C ALA A 82 21.71 -13.60 16.50
N LEU A 83 21.05 -13.16 17.58
CA LEU A 83 19.82 -13.80 18.06
C LEU A 83 18.59 -13.52 17.17
N ALA A 84 18.63 -12.48 16.34
CA ALA A 84 17.59 -12.19 15.35
C ALA A 84 17.66 -13.09 14.10
N MET A 85 18.78 -13.80 13.86
CA MET A 85 18.98 -14.68 12.71
C MET A 85 18.59 -16.15 12.98
N ALA A 86 18.24 -16.49 14.22
CA ALA A 86 17.86 -17.84 14.63
C ALA A 86 16.34 -18.05 14.72
N ALA A 87 15.54 -17.21 14.04
CA ALA A 87 14.15 -17.55 13.80
C ALA A 87 14.12 -18.68 12.76
N PRO A 88 13.57 -19.87 13.05
CA PRO A 88 13.26 -20.82 12.01
C PRO A 88 12.28 -20.11 11.07
N GLY A 89 12.71 -19.88 9.83
CA GLY A 89 11.84 -19.43 8.77
C GLY A 89 10.68 -20.39 8.70
N ALA A 90 9.51 -19.95 9.17
CA ALA A 90 8.27 -20.62 8.87
C ALA A 90 8.22 -20.69 7.35
N ALA A 91 8.41 -21.89 6.80
CA ALA A 91 8.11 -22.19 5.43
C ALA A 91 6.59 -22.10 5.28
N LEU A 92 6.08 -20.88 5.17
CA LEU A 92 4.78 -20.59 4.61
C LEU A 92 4.93 -20.74 3.09
N ALA A 93 4.98 -21.99 2.64
CA ALA A 93 4.64 -22.32 1.27
C ALA A 93 3.12 -22.31 1.12
N ASP A 94 2.49 -21.20 1.50
CA ASP A 94 1.18 -20.80 0.97
C ASP A 94 1.49 -19.56 0.15
N THR A 95 1.78 -19.79 -1.13
CA THR A 95 2.17 -18.73 -2.03
C THR A 95 0.92 -17.90 -2.31
N LEU A 96 0.73 -16.85 -1.51
CA LEU A 96 0.15 -15.58 -1.90
C LEU A 96 -1.15 -15.69 -2.70
N VAL A 97 -2.25 -15.86 -1.99
CA VAL A 97 -3.36 -14.93 -2.19
C VAL A 97 -3.09 -13.76 -1.23
N ALA A 98 -2.39 -12.74 -1.72
CA ALA A 98 -2.03 -11.55 -0.94
C ALA A 98 -3.21 -10.59 -0.70
N GLY A 99 -4.43 -10.97 -1.08
CA GLY A 99 -5.66 -10.24 -0.78
C GLY A 99 -6.69 -11.23 -0.29
N GLY A 100 -7.33 -10.99 0.86
CA GLY A 100 -8.25 -11.96 1.48
C GLY A 100 -9.41 -12.43 0.58
N ALA A 101 -10.32 -13.24 1.10
CA ALA A 101 -11.40 -13.86 0.32
C ALA A 101 -12.18 -12.91 -0.60
N ALA A 102 -12.33 -11.64 -0.21
CA ALA A 102 -12.94 -10.59 -1.03
C ALA A 102 -12.16 -10.30 -2.34
N GLU A 103 -10.83 -10.26 -2.29
CA GLU A 103 -9.99 -10.02 -3.47
C GLU A 103 -10.06 -11.21 -4.43
N VAL A 104 -9.91 -12.44 -3.91
CA VAL A 104 -10.07 -13.65 -4.73
C VAL A 104 -11.44 -13.70 -5.37
N PHE A 105 -12.48 -13.37 -4.61
CA PHE A 105 -13.84 -13.29 -5.14
C PHE A 105 -13.93 -12.26 -6.26
N ALA A 106 -13.34 -11.07 -6.09
CA ALA A 106 -13.33 -10.01 -7.10
C ALA A 106 -12.60 -10.44 -8.38
N THR A 107 -11.46 -11.12 -8.28
CA THR A 107 -10.66 -11.53 -9.44
C THR A 107 -11.20 -12.77 -10.13
N THR A 108 -11.84 -13.69 -9.40
CA THR A 108 -12.15 -15.04 -9.90
C THR A 108 -13.66 -15.26 -10.08
N CYS A 109 -14.48 -14.77 -9.17
CA CYS A 109 -15.91 -15.11 -9.11
C CYS A 109 -16.80 -13.98 -9.66
N ALA A 110 -16.41 -12.72 -9.45
CA ALA A 110 -17.22 -11.55 -9.76
C ALA A 110 -17.57 -11.40 -11.25
N GLY A 111 -16.78 -12.00 -12.16
CA GLY A 111 -17.10 -12.02 -13.59
C GLY A 111 -18.47 -12.65 -13.89
N CYS A 112 -18.87 -13.67 -13.12
CA CYS A 112 -20.20 -14.27 -13.23
C CYS A 112 -21.14 -13.86 -12.10
N HIS A 113 -20.59 -13.58 -10.92
CA HIS A 113 -21.31 -13.33 -9.67
C HIS A 113 -21.16 -11.90 -9.15
N TYR A 114 -21.16 -10.93 -10.05
CA TYR A 114 -21.05 -9.51 -9.67
C TYR A 114 -22.16 -9.12 -8.67
N LYS A 115 -21.77 -8.53 -7.53
CA LYS A 115 -22.67 -8.16 -6.41
C LYS A 115 -23.62 -9.29 -6.00
N GLY A 116 -23.15 -10.53 -6.02
CA GLY A 116 -23.95 -11.70 -5.65
C GLY A 116 -24.95 -12.18 -6.70
N GLY A 117 -24.97 -11.57 -7.89
CA GLY A 117 -25.82 -12.01 -9.00
C GLY A 117 -25.37 -13.35 -9.63
N ASN A 118 -25.97 -13.69 -10.77
CA ASN A 118 -25.50 -14.76 -11.65
C ASN A 118 -25.88 -14.42 -13.09
N VAL A 119 -24.90 -14.09 -13.92
CA VAL A 119 -25.12 -13.72 -15.34
C VAL A 119 -25.39 -14.92 -16.24
N VAL A 120 -25.04 -16.14 -15.78
CA VAL A 120 -25.11 -17.37 -16.59
C VAL A 120 -26.43 -18.11 -16.37
N GLN A 121 -26.90 -18.17 -15.13
CA GLN A 121 -28.11 -18.90 -14.76
C GLN A 121 -29.00 -18.07 -13.83
N ALA A 122 -30.17 -17.69 -14.33
CA ALA A 122 -31.21 -17.03 -13.54
C ALA A 122 -31.69 -17.95 -12.40
N GLY A 123 -31.87 -17.39 -11.21
CA GLY A 123 -32.32 -18.13 -10.02
C GLY A 123 -31.24 -18.99 -9.34
N ALA A 124 -29.98 -18.85 -9.75
CA ALA A 124 -28.82 -19.43 -9.05
C ALA A 124 -27.86 -18.31 -8.60
N THR A 125 -28.40 -17.26 -8.01
CA THR A 125 -27.62 -16.16 -7.44
C THR A 125 -27.03 -16.54 -6.08
N LEU A 126 -26.11 -15.73 -5.58
CA LEU A 126 -25.50 -15.87 -4.25
C LEU A 126 -26.30 -15.13 -3.17
N PHE A 127 -27.55 -14.76 -3.44
CA PHE A 127 -28.46 -14.20 -2.43
C PHE A 127 -29.09 -15.30 -1.59
N THR A 128 -29.34 -15.04 -0.31
CA THR A 128 -29.87 -16.00 0.67
C THR A 128 -31.11 -16.75 0.16
N LYS A 129 -32.06 -16.05 -0.46
CA LYS A 129 -33.28 -16.64 -1.03
C LYS A 129 -33.00 -17.73 -2.08
N ASP A 130 -31.97 -17.53 -2.91
CA ASP A 130 -31.60 -18.47 -3.95
C ASP A 130 -30.73 -19.60 -3.41
N LEU A 131 -29.84 -19.30 -2.46
CA LEU A 131 -29.05 -20.31 -1.76
C LEU A 131 -29.95 -21.29 -1.02
N GLU A 132 -30.94 -20.82 -0.26
CA GLU A 132 -31.92 -21.66 0.44
C GLU A 132 -32.75 -22.51 -0.53
N ARG A 133 -33.29 -21.89 -1.60
CA ARG A 133 -34.09 -22.62 -2.61
C ARG A 133 -33.29 -23.75 -3.27
N ASN A 134 -31.98 -23.57 -3.42
CA ASN A 134 -31.10 -24.55 -4.05
C ASN A 134 -30.39 -25.50 -3.06
N ASN A 135 -30.71 -25.42 -1.76
CA ASN A 135 -30.03 -26.17 -0.69
C ASN A 135 -28.50 -25.92 -0.65
N MET A 136 -28.11 -24.66 -0.86
CA MET A 136 -26.72 -24.17 -0.87
C MET A 136 -26.49 -23.13 0.24
N ASN A 137 -27.27 -23.17 1.32
CA ASN A 137 -27.18 -22.23 2.44
C ASN A 137 -26.19 -22.68 3.53
N THR A 138 -25.35 -23.69 3.27
CA THR A 138 -24.29 -24.13 4.18
C THR A 138 -22.92 -23.92 3.54
N GLU A 139 -21.90 -23.78 4.38
CA GLU A 139 -20.52 -23.56 3.94
C GLU A 139 -20.04 -24.73 3.09
N GLU A 140 -20.33 -25.96 3.53
CA GLU A 140 -19.88 -27.19 2.86
C GLU A 140 -20.54 -27.37 1.50
N ALA A 141 -21.78 -26.89 1.33
CA ALA A 141 -22.47 -26.93 0.05
C ALA A 141 -21.81 -25.97 -0.95
N ILE A 142 -21.48 -24.75 -0.50
CA ILE A 142 -20.79 -23.74 -1.31
C ILE A 142 -19.34 -24.16 -1.61
N TYR A 143 -18.66 -24.77 -0.64
CA TYR A 143 -17.34 -25.34 -0.81
C TYR A 143 -17.36 -26.40 -1.92
N LYS A 144 -18.27 -27.38 -1.83
CA LYS A 144 -18.36 -28.48 -2.81
C LYS A 144 -18.64 -27.98 -4.22
N ILE A 145 -19.58 -27.04 -4.39
CA ILE A 145 -19.88 -26.49 -5.72
C ILE A 145 -18.72 -25.64 -6.27
N THR A 146 -18.01 -24.91 -5.42
CA THR A 146 -16.83 -24.14 -5.83
C THR A 146 -15.66 -25.05 -6.18
N TYR A 147 -15.52 -26.17 -5.46
CA TYR A 147 -14.46 -27.16 -5.69
C TYR A 147 -14.68 -27.95 -6.97
N PHE A 148 -15.84 -28.59 -7.13
CA PHE A 148 -16.14 -29.50 -8.23
C PHE A 148 -16.85 -28.84 -9.42
N GLY A 149 -17.42 -27.65 -9.24
CA GLY A 149 -18.28 -27.03 -10.24
C GLY A 149 -19.67 -27.66 -10.31
N LYS A 150 -20.61 -26.99 -10.99
CA LYS A 150 -21.96 -27.50 -11.23
C LYS A 150 -22.54 -26.89 -12.51
N GLY A 151 -22.93 -27.76 -13.44
CA GLY A 151 -23.49 -27.33 -14.73
C GLY A 151 -22.51 -26.47 -15.51
N LYS A 152 -22.84 -25.19 -15.70
CA LYS A 152 -22.01 -24.22 -16.44
C LYS A 152 -20.95 -23.54 -15.58
N MET A 153 -21.01 -23.67 -14.25
CA MET A 153 -20.00 -23.12 -13.35
C MET A 153 -18.80 -24.06 -13.28
N PRO A 154 -17.58 -23.61 -13.63
CA PRO A 154 -16.38 -24.44 -13.54
C PRO A 154 -15.97 -24.68 -12.08
N GLY A 155 -15.38 -25.85 -11.80
CA GLY A 155 -14.77 -26.15 -10.50
C GLY A 155 -13.34 -25.61 -10.37
N TYR A 156 -13.01 -25.06 -9.20
CA TYR A 156 -11.71 -24.43 -8.90
C TYR A 156 -10.77 -25.28 -8.05
N GLY A 157 -11.24 -26.42 -7.53
CA GLY A 157 -10.46 -27.30 -6.69
C GLY A 157 -9.23 -27.89 -7.39
N ALA A 158 -8.17 -28.15 -6.62
CA ALA A 158 -6.94 -28.76 -7.12
C ALA A 158 -7.22 -30.12 -7.78
N GLU A 159 -8.08 -30.94 -7.18
CA GLU A 159 -8.40 -32.28 -7.65
C GLU A 159 -9.65 -32.37 -8.53
N CYS A 160 -10.23 -31.23 -8.94
CA CYS A 160 -11.42 -31.24 -9.80
C CYS A 160 -11.13 -31.99 -11.11
N LYS A 161 -12.01 -32.96 -11.42
CA LYS A 161 -11.98 -33.84 -12.60
C LYS A 161 -13.43 -34.15 -13.03
N PRO A 162 -13.72 -34.34 -14.33
CA PRO A 162 -12.80 -34.28 -15.48
C PRO A 162 -12.40 -32.83 -15.85
N ARG A 163 -11.29 -32.66 -16.58
CA ARG A 163 -10.73 -31.34 -16.94
C ARG A 163 -11.76 -30.35 -17.53
N GLY A 164 -12.72 -30.84 -18.32
CA GLY A 164 -13.75 -29.99 -18.94
C GLY A 164 -14.79 -29.40 -17.99
N GLN A 165 -14.94 -29.95 -16.78
CA GLN A 165 -15.82 -29.40 -15.75
C GLN A 165 -15.13 -28.32 -14.90
N CYS A 166 -13.82 -28.21 -15.01
CA CYS A 166 -13.01 -27.40 -14.10
C CYS A 166 -12.50 -26.15 -14.80
N THR A 167 -12.04 -25.19 -14.01
CA THR A 167 -11.42 -23.99 -14.55
C THR A 167 -10.18 -24.33 -15.36
N PHE A 168 -9.99 -23.59 -16.45
CA PHE A 168 -8.78 -23.59 -17.26
C PHE A 168 -7.66 -22.76 -16.64
N GLY A 169 -8.00 -21.88 -15.70
CA GLY A 169 -7.04 -21.05 -14.97
C GLY A 169 -6.35 -21.78 -13.81
N PRO A 170 -5.56 -21.03 -13.01
CA PRO A 170 -4.98 -21.56 -11.78
C PRO A 170 -6.05 -22.13 -10.85
N ARG A 171 -5.73 -23.27 -10.22
CA ARG A 171 -6.58 -23.87 -9.20
C ARG A 171 -6.37 -23.18 -7.86
N LEU A 172 -7.42 -23.15 -7.07
CA LEU A 172 -7.39 -22.60 -5.71
C LEU A 172 -7.05 -23.72 -4.73
N SER A 173 -6.34 -23.36 -3.66
CA SER A 173 -6.15 -24.24 -2.50
C SER A 173 -7.45 -24.39 -1.72
N ASP A 174 -7.60 -25.51 -1.03
CA ASP A 174 -8.78 -25.84 -0.23
C ASP A 174 -9.06 -24.75 0.82
N SER A 175 -8.03 -24.22 1.46
CA SER A 175 -8.14 -23.11 2.43
C SER A 175 -8.76 -21.85 1.79
N ASN A 176 -8.36 -21.51 0.57
CA ASN A 176 -8.95 -20.37 -0.15
C ASN A 176 -10.42 -20.63 -0.50
N ILE A 177 -10.79 -21.86 -0.86
CA ILE A 177 -12.17 -22.21 -1.18
C ILE A 177 -13.05 -22.18 0.07
N HIS A 178 -12.55 -22.61 1.23
CA HIS A 178 -13.23 -22.45 2.51
C HIS A 178 -13.45 -20.97 2.84
N ALA A 179 -12.39 -20.15 2.79
CA ALA A 179 -12.49 -18.72 3.03
C ALA A 179 -13.47 -18.02 2.06
N LEU A 180 -13.54 -18.45 0.81
CA LEU A 180 -14.53 -17.98 -0.17
C LEU A 180 -15.96 -18.40 0.21
N SER A 181 -16.14 -19.61 0.70
CA SER A 181 -17.46 -20.13 1.11
C SER A 181 -18.02 -19.34 2.28
N ASP A 182 -17.18 -19.08 3.28
CA ASP A 182 -17.49 -18.20 4.41
C ASP A 182 -17.81 -16.78 3.96
N PHE A 183 -17.00 -16.22 3.06
CA PHE A 183 -17.21 -14.89 2.52
C PHE A 183 -18.55 -14.79 1.79
N VAL A 184 -18.90 -15.76 0.96
CA VAL A 184 -20.19 -15.77 0.24
C VAL A 184 -21.37 -15.83 1.20
N LEU A 185 -21.32 -16.66 2.24
CA LEU A 185 -22.38 -16.71 3.26
C LEU A 185 -22.50 -15.39 4.03
N ALA A 186 -21.37 -14.82 4.45
CA ALA A 186 -21.35 -13.55 5.16
C ALA A 186 -21.93 -12.42 4.30
N GLN A 187 -21.62 -12.39 3.00
CA GLN A 187 -22.13 -11.37 2.08
C GLN A 187 -23.60 -11.63 1.72
N ALA A 188 -24.03 -12.89 1.61
CA ALA A 188 -25.44 -13.24 1.43
C ALA A 188 -26.29 -12.74 2.62
N GLY A 189 -25.80 -12.92 3.85
CA GLY A 189 -26.45 -12.41 5.07
C GLY A 189 -26.57 -10.88 5.13
N LYS A 190 -25.67 -10.16 4.46
CA LYS A 190 -25.72 -8.69 4.30
C LYS A 190 -26.50 -8.23 3.07
N GLY A 191 -27.05 -9.16 2.27
CA GLY A 191 -27.72 -8.83 1.03
C GLY A 191 -26.81 -8.22 -0.04
N TRP A 192 -25.51 -8.54 0.00
CA TRP A 192 -24.50 -8.02 -0.94
C TRP A 192 -24.42 -6.48 -1.03
N GLN A 193 -24.62 -5.82 0.10
CA GLN A 193 -24.46 -4.37 0.27
C GLN A 193 -23.11 -4.00 0.90
#